data_AF-A0A969YM93-F1
#
_entry.id   AF-A0A969YM93-F1
#
_cell.length_a   1.000
_cell.length_b   1.000
_cell.length_c   1.000
_cell.angle_alpha   90.00
_cell.angle_beta   90.00
_cell.angle_gamma   90.00
#
_symmetry.space_group_name_H-M   'P 1'
#
loop_
_entity.id
_entity.type
_entity.pdbx_description
1 polymer ?
#
loop_
_entity_poly.entity_id
_entity_poly.type
_entity_poly.pdbx_seq_one_letter_code
_entity_poly.pdbx_strand_id
1 'polypeptide(L)'
;MDLSIKEVARILNVSETTVRNHIASGKLPARRKGRQVRVSRSDLSIFASSPSCKSMTQEENADDPVGTQSLRSEDLQAVVDRISGLEEQMRRFNELLTENRLLSKQLKDLEQEIARKDLEIEKLRRDLVYQSRIQKKELEDHQKIIQEKWSVMEKEAAESIAREREHFESRLVQEQGLWSERLALEQSQWAERLAQERENHARKLHEATRQEGFWSRLLKMMTWS
;
A
#
# COMPACT_ATOMS: atom_id res chain seq x y z
N MET A 1 3.08 -12.65 47.01
CA MET A 1 3.35 -11.30 47.56
C MET A 1 4.85 -11.16 47.78
N ASP A 2 5.41 -10.00 47.42
CA ASP A 2 6.84 -9.73 47.44
C ASP A 2 7.21 -8.94 48.72
N LEU A 3 8.06 -9.53 49.55
CA LEU A 3 8.48 -8.97 50.83
C LEU A 3 9.74 -8.11 50.67
N SER A 4 9.83 -7.04 51.46
CA SER A 4 11.05 -6.23 51.59
C SER A 4 12.07 -6.90 52.51
N ILE A 5 13.35 -6.54 52.37
CA ILE A 5 14.44 -7.07 53.23
C ILE A 5 14.13 -6.89 54.72
N LYS A 6 13.49 -5.78 55.11
CA LYS A 6 13.12 -5.50 56.50
C LYS A 6 12.06 -6.46 57.04
N GLU A 7 11.08 -6.79 56.21
CA GLU A 7 10.01 -7.74 56.56
C GLU A 7 10.56 -9.16 56.62
N VAL A 8 11.44 -9.53 55.69
CA VAL A 8 12.14 -10.82 55.71
C VAL A 8 12.99 -10.99 56.97
N ALA A 9 13.72 -9.95 57.37
CA ALA A 9 14.53 -9.94 58.59
C ALA A 9 13.68 -10.19 59.85
N ARG A 10 12.49 -9.59 59.93
CA ARG A 10 11.54 -9.83 61.04
C ARG A 10 10.98 -11.25 61.04
N ILE A 11 10.65 -11.80 59.87
CA ILE A 11 10.06 -13.15 59.78
C ILE A 11 11.09 -14.22 60.16
N LEU A 12 12.35 -14.05 59.76
CA LEU A 12 13.43 -14.99 60.04
C LEU A 12 14.12 -14.73 61.40
N ASN A 13 13.77 -13.66 62.12
CA ASN A 13 14.46 -13.20 63.33
C ASN A 13 15.99 -13.03 63.14
N VAL A 14 16.41 -12.44 62.02
CA VAL A 14 17.83 -12.20 61.72
C VAL A 14 18.06 -10.74 61.32
N SER A 15 19.29 -10.25 61.46
CA SER A 15 19.66 -8.90 61.02
C SER A 15 19.47 -8.70 59.51
N GLU A 16 19.14 -7.48 59.08
CA GLU A 16 19.03 -7.13 57.64
C GLU A 16 20.33 -7.43 56.87
N THR A 17 21.48 -7.28 57.52
CA THR A 17 22.80 -7.57 56.95
C THR A 17 22.96 -9.05 56.63
N THR A 18 22.52 -9.93 57.52
CA THR A 18 22.56 -11.38 57.31
C THR A 18 21.64 -11.80 56.16
N VAL A 19 20.45 -11.20 56.06
CA VAL A 19 19.55 -11.43 54.92
C VAL A 19 20.21 -10.99 53.60
N ARG A 20 20.88 -9.84 53.56
CA ARG A 20 21.64 -9.40 52.38
C ARG A 20 22.77 -10.36 52.02
N ASN A 21 23.46 -10.92 53.01
CA ASN A 21 24.51 -11.93 52.78
C ASN A 21 23.94 -13.24 52.22
N HIS A 22 22.77 -13.67 52.67
CA HIS A 22 22.08 -14.83 52.09
C HIS A 22 21.64 -14.61 50.64
N ILE A 23 21.23 -13.39 50.30
CA ILE A 23 20.92 -13.02 48.91
C ILE A 23 22.19 -12.96 48.07
N ALA A 24 23.27 -12.36 48.59
CA ALA A 24 24.55 -12.24 47.89
C ALA A 24 25.23 -13.60 47.66
N SER A 25 25.09 -14.52 48.62
CA SER A 25 25.57 -15.91 48.51
C SER A 25 24.65 -16.81 47.67
N GLY A 26 23.54 -16.28 47.14
CA GLY A 26 22.57 -17.03 46.32
C GLY A 26 21.73 -18.04 47.09
N LYS A 27 21.84 -18.09 48.42
CA LYS A 27 21.09 -19.01 49.29
C LYS A 27 19.61 -18.63 49.38
N LEU A 28 19.29 -17.34 49.25
CA LEU A 28 17.91 -16.84 49.23
C LEU A 28 17.59 -16.23 47.86
N PRO A 29 16.62 -16.79 47.11
CA PRO A 29 16.22 -16.24 45.83
C PRO A 29 15.63 -14.84 46.01
N ALA A 30 16.15 -13.87 45.27
CA ALA A 30 15.64 -12.51 45.29
C ALA A 30 15.49 -11.95 43.88
N ARG A 31 14.43 -11.17 43.67
CA ARG A 31 14.17 -10.47 42.42
C ARG A 31 14.40 -8.98 42.63
N ARG A 32 15.04 -8.33 41.66
CA ARG A 32 15.16 -6.87 41.64
C ARG A 32 13.92 -6.27 41.00
N LYS A 33 13.23 -5.40 41.73
CA LYS A 33 12.11 -4.61 41.22
C LYS A 33 12.48 -3.13 41.34
N GLY A 34 13.04 -2.58 40.27
CA GLY A 34 13.66 -1.25 40.26
C GLY A 34 14.93 -1.21 41.11
N ARG A 35 15.04 -0.24 42.03
CA ARG A 35 16.19 -0.08 42.94
C ARG A 35 16.12 -0.96 44.19
N GLN A 36 15.00 -1.64 44.42
CA GLN A 36 14.79 -2.45 45.63
C GLN A 36 14.88 -3.94 45.31
N VAL A 37 15.51 -4.67 46.22
CA VAL A 37 15.56 -6.14 46.20
C VAL A 37 14.35 -6.66 46.98
N ARG A 38 13.60 -7.58 46.38
CA ARG A 38 12.39 -8.17 46.93
C ARG A 38 12.51 -9.70 46.93
N VAL A 39 11.99 -10.33 47.97
CA VAL A 39 11.99 -11.79 48.13
C VAL A 39 10.55 -12.27 48.09
N SER A 40 10.26 -13.32 47.31
CA SER A 40 8.91 -13.85 47.26
C SER A 40 8.60 -14.60 48.56
N ARG A 41 7.36 -14.51 49.04
CA ARG A 41 6.95 -15.21 50.26
C ARG A 41 7.09 -16.74 50.15
N SER A 42 6.89 -17.29 48.95
CA SER A 42 7.01 -18.72 48.65
C SER A 42 8.47 -19.19 48.80
N ASP A 43 9.42 -18.43 48.27
CA ASP A 43 10.85 -18.75 48.37
C ASP A 43 11.34 -18.67 49.82
N LEU A 44 10.79 -17.72 50.59
CA LEU A 44 11.11 -17.56 52.01
C LEU A 44 10.62 -18.74 52.85
N SER A 45 9.41 -19.25 52.59
CA SER A 45 8.91 -20.45 53.30
C SER A 45 9.75 -21.68 53.01
N ILE A 46 10.22 -21.84 51.76
CA ILE A 46 11.11 -22.95 51.37
C ILE A 46 12.46 -22.82 52.09
N PHE A 47 13.01 -21.61 52.13
CA PHE A 47 14.27 -21.34 52.81
C PHE A 47 14.21 -21.61 54.32
N ALA A 48 13.13 -21.16 54.99
CA ALA A 48 12.91 -21.38 56.42
C ALA A 48 12.69 -22.87 56.77
N SER A 49 12.16 -23.65 55.83
CA SER A 49 12.00 -25.11 55.99
C SER A 49 13.28 -25.90 55.73
N SER A 50 14.34 -25.27 55.17
CA SER A 50 15.60 -25.97 54.91
C SER A 50 16.35 -26.24 56.23
N PRO A 51 16.85 -27.46 56.47
CA PRO A 51 17.59 -27.80 57.69
C PRO A 51 18.95 -27.09 57.81
N SER A 52 19.38 -26.35 56.78
CA SER A 52 20.66 -25.64 56.76
C SER A 52 20.75 -24.44 57.74
N CYS A 53 19.64 -24.07 58.38
CA CYS A 53 19.57 -22.95 59.33
C CYS A 53 19.39 -23.37 60.81
N LYS A 54 19.41 -24.68 61.11
CA LYS A 54 19.53 -25.17 62.50
C LYS A 54 20.99 -25.48 62.78
N SER A 55 21.77 -24.47 63.13
CA SER A 55 23.04 -24.72 63.82
C SER A 55 23.30 -23.67 64.90
N MET A 56 23.86 -24.17 66.00
CA MET A 56 24.44 -23.47 67.14
C MET A 56 23.51 -23.18 68.33
N THR A 57 23.26 -24.22 69.12
CA THR A 57 23.59 -24.25 70.56
C THR A 57 23.60 -25.71 71.06
N GLN A 58 24.47 -26.02 72.03
CA GLN A 58 24.75 -27.28 72.74
C GLN A 58 25.85 -28.15 72.10
N GLU A 59 27.10 -28.08 72.60
CA GLU A 59 27.72 -28.79 73.76
C GLU A 59 28.65 -29.90 73.19
N GLU A 60 29.96 -29.70 73.05
CA GLU A 60 31.00 -29.91 74.08
C GLU A 60 30.62 -30.93 75.17
N ASN A 61 30.96 -32.21 74.92
CA ASN A 61 31.72 -33.09 75.81
C ASN A 61 31.64 -34.54 75.30
N ALA A 62 32.80 -35.13 74.98
CA ALA A 62 33.20 -36.51 75.32
C ALA A 62 34.36 -36.91 74.42
N ASP A 63 35.56 -36.83 74.99
CA ASP A 63 36.62 -37.79 74.68
C ASP A 63 36.05 -39.19 74.82
N ASP A 64 36.12 -39.97 73.75
CA ASP A 64 36.38 -41.41 73.84
C ASP A 64 36.90 -41.92 72.47
N PRO A 65 38.09 -42.53 72.43
CA PRO A 65 38.54 -43.29 71.27
C PRO A 65 37.97 -44.70 71.34
N VAL A 66 37.97 -45.39 70.20
CA VAL A 66 37.60 -46.80 69.99
C VAL A 66 36.14 -47.03 69.60
N GLY A 67 35.97 -47.49 68.37
CA GLY A 67 34.73 -48.09 67.94
C GLY A 67 34.59 -48.03 66.44
N THR A 68 35.41 -48.78 65.70
CA THR A 68 34.95 -49.37 64.44
C THR A 68 33.75 -50.25 64.77
N GLN A 69 32.58 -49.64 64.94
CA GLN A 69 31.32 -50.36 64.99
C GLN A 69 31.25 -51.12 63.67
N SER A 70 31.25 -52.45 63.80
CA SER A 70 30.99 -53.36 62.69
C SER A 70 29.70 -52.90 62.04
N LEU A 71 29.83 -52.19 60.91
CA LEU A 71 28.71 -51.78 60.08
C LEU A 71 27.92 -53.04 59.78
N ARG A 72 26.67 -53.11 60.24
CA ARG A 72 25.78 -54.20 59.87
C ARG A 72 25.68 -54.20 58.36
N SER A 73 25.69 -55.39 57.75
CA SER A 73 25.62 -55.57 56.30
C SER A 73 24.46 -54.79 55.65
N GLU A 74 23.37 -54.56 56.39
CA GLU A 74 22.18 -53.83 55.94
C GLU A 74 22.42 -52.32 55.76
N ASP A 75 23.19 -51.68 56.65
CA ASP A 75 23.51 -50.24 56.54
C ASP A 75 24.46 -49.97 55.37
N LEU A 76 25.40 -50.88 55.14
CA LEU A 76 26.26 -50.87 53.96
C LEU A 76 25.44 -51.09 52.67
N GLN A 77 24.44 -51.98 52.69
CA GLN A 77 23.57 -52.22 51.55
C GLN A 77 22.75 -50.96 51.19
N ALA A 78 22.19 -50.26 52.19
CA ALA A 78 21.46 -49.01 51.97
C ALA A 78 22.36 -47.89 51.39
N VAL A 79 23.64 -47.84 51.78
CA VAL A 79 24.61 -46.91 51.19
C VAL A 79 24.95 -47.29 49.75
N VAL A 80 25.12 -48.58 49.45
CA VAL A 80 25.35 -49.08 48.08
C VAL A 80 24.16 -48.78 47.17
N ASP A 81 22.93 -49.03 47.63
CA ASP A 81 21.71 -48.71 46.86
C ASP A 81 21.54 -47.20 46.64
N ARG A 82 22.00 -46.39 47.59
CA ARG A 82 22.00 -44.93 47.43
C ARG A 82 23.07 -44.45 46.45
N ILE A 83 24.24 -45.08 46.46
CA ILE A 83 25.31 -44.79 45.49
C ILE A 83 24.86 -45.19 44.08
N SER A 84 24.27 -46.37 43.90
CA SER A 84 23.75 -46.79 42.59
C SER A 84 22.63 -45.88 42.08
N GLY A 85 21.72 -45.45 42.96
CA GLY A 85 20.70 -44.45 42.63
C GLY A 85 21.30 -43.09 42.22
N LEU A 86 22.36 -42.64 42.87
CA LEU A 86 23.08 -41.41 42.49
C LEU A 86 23.83 -41.57 41.16
N GLU A 87 24.43 -42.73 40.90
CA GLU A 87 25.08 -43.03 39.63
C GLU A 87 24.09 -43.03 38.47
N GLU A 88 22.91 -43.62 38.65
CA GLU A 88 21.83 -43.55 37.66
C GLU A 88 21.37 -42.12 37.41
N GLN A 89 21.20 -41.31 38.47
CA GLN A 89 20.89 -39.90 38.34
C GLN A 89 21.97 -39.14 37.58
N MET A 90 23.25 -39.43 37.84
CA MET A 90 24.37 -38.84 37.11
C MET A 90 24.38 -39.25 35.63
N ARG A 91 24.07 -40.52 35.30
CA ARG A 91 23.94 -40.96 33.91
C ARG A 91 22.82 -40.23 33.18
N ARG A 92 21.61 -40.17 33.77
CA ARG A 92 20.48 -39.43 33.22
C ARG A 92 20.80 -37.94 33.04
N PHE A 93 21.49 -37.34 34.00
CA PHE A 93 21.92 -35.94 33.89
C PHE A 93 22.91 -35.74 32.74
N ASN A 94 23.87 -36.65 32.55
CA ASN A 94 24.81 -36.58 31.44
C ASN A 94 24.12 -36.76 30.07
N GLU A 95 23.13 -37.65 29.96
CA GLU A 95 22.30 -37.81 28.77
C GLU A 95 21.52 -36.53 28.46
N LEU A 96 20.85 -35.94 29.46
CA LEU A 96 20.17 -34.67 29.29
C LEU A 96 21.13 -33.54 28.89
N LEU A 97 22.37 -33.53 29.41
CA LEU A 97 23.38 -32.56 29.01
C LEU A 97 23.83 -32.74 27.55
N THR A 98 24.00 -33.97 27.06
CA THR A 98 24.37 -34.21 25.66
C THR A 98 23.23 -33.84 24.72
N GLU A 99 21.99 -34.18 25.08
CA GLU A 99 20.78 -33.79 24.35
C GLU A 99 20.63 -32.26 24.32
N ASN A 100 20.79 -31.57 25.46
CA ASN A 100 20.67 -30.11 25.52
C ASN A 100 21.75 -29.41 24.69
N ARG A 101 22.97 -29.97 24.65
CA ARG A 101 24.04 -29.49 23.75
C ARG A 101 23.67 -29.68 22.28
N LEU A 102 23.05 -30.81 21.92
CA LEU A 102 22.62 -31.08 20.55
C LEU A 102 21.48 -30.15 20.14
N LEU A 103 20.45 -30.00 20.97
CA LEU A 103 19.36 -29.05 20.77
C LEU A 103 19.88 -27.62 20.63
N SER A 104 20.86 -27.22 21.45
CA SER A 104 21.50 -25.90 21.35
C SER A 104 22.24 -25.70 20.02
N LYS A 105 22.79 -26.75 19.42
CA LYS A 105 23.41 -26.67 18.08
C LYS A 105 22.32 -26.53 17.01
N GLN A 106 21.29 -27.37 17.07
CA GLN A 106 20.16 -27.29 16.14
C GLN A 106 19.48 -25.92 16.15
N LEU A 107 19.27 -25.33 17.34
CA LEU A 107 18.72 -23.98 17.46
C LEU A 107 19.60 -22.94 16.76
N LYS A 108 20.92 -23.01 16.93
CA LYS A 108 21.86 -22.08 16.25
C LYS A 108 21.85 -22.27 14.73
N ASP A 109 21.76 -23.50 14.26
CA ASP A 109 21.71 -23.79 12.82
C ASP A 109 20.42 -23.23 12.21
N LEU A 110 19.27 -23.44 12.88
CA LEU A 110 17.99 -22.85 12.48
C LEU A 110 18.00 -21.31 12.54
N GLU A 111 18.61 -20.71 13.56
CA GLU A 111 18.79 -19.25 13.64
C GLU A 111 19.61 -18.72 12.44
N GLN A 112 20.66 -19.42 12.04
CA GLN A 112 21.45 -19.06 10.86
C GLN A 112 20.65 -19.22 9.57
N GLU A 113 19.85 -20.27 9.44
CA GLU A 113 18.97 -20.48 8.29
C GLU A 113 17.92 -19.37 8.16
N ILE A 114 17.28 -19.00 9.28
CA ILE A 114 16.34 -17.88 9.33
C ILE A 114 17.03 -16.60 8.88
N ALA A 115 18.22 -16.28 9.41
CA ALA A 115 18.96 -15.09 9.01
C ALA A 115 19.31 -15.08 7.50
N ARG A 116 19.64 -16.24 6.92
CA ARG A 116 19.88 -16.36 5.47
C ARG A 116 18.60 -16.10 4.68
N LYS A 117 17.47 -16.63 5.12
CA LYS A 117 16.17 -16.42 4.48
C LYS A 117 15.69 -14.98 4.60
N ASP A 118 15.94 -14.31 5.72
CA ASP A 118 15.62 -12.89 5.87
C ASP A 118 16.39 -12.02 4.86
N LEU A 119 17.69 -12.30 4.66
CA LEU A 119 18.49 -11.60 3.64
C LEU A 119 17.99 -11.88 2.21
N GLU A 120 17.54 -13.10 1.93
CA GLU A 120 16.93 -13.47 0.64
C GLU A 120 15.61 -12.72 0.42
N ILE A 121 14.75 -12.67 1.44
CA ILE A 121 13.49 -11.91 1.42
C ILE A 121 13.77 -10.42 1.17
N GLU A 122 14.76 -9.84 1.84
CA GLU A 122 15.13 -8.44 1.61
C GLU A 122 15.60 -8.18 0.18
N LYS A 123 16.41 -9.08 -0.41
CA LYS A 123 16.84 -8.98 -1.80
C LYS A 123 15.64 -9.03 -2.75
N LEU A 124 14.78 -10.03 -2.60
CA LEU A 124 13.58 -10.18 -3.43
C LEU A 124 12.63 -8.99 -3.29
N ARG A 125 12.49 -8.41 -2.09
CA ARG A 125 11.72 -7.17 -1.89
C ARG A 125 12.31 -5.99 -2.64
N ARG A 126 13.63 -5.80 -2.61
CA ARG A 126 14.32 -4.74 -3.37
C ARG A 126 14.14 -4.94 -4.87
N ASP A 127 14.30 -6.17 -5.35
CA ASP A 127 14.14 -6.52 -6.76
C ASP A 127 12.71 -6.29 -7.24
N LEU A 128 11.71 -6.67 -6.44
CA LEU A 128 10.30 -6.43 -6.72
C LEU A 128 9.99 -4.94 -6.82
N VAL A 129 10.52 -4.12 -5.90
CA VAL A 129 10.35 -2.66 -5.95
C VAL A 129 11.00 -2.07 -7.19
N TYR A 130 12.20 -2.55 -7.56
CA TYR A 130 12.89 -2.12 -8.76
C TYR A 130 12.11 -2.46 -10.04
N GLN A 131 11.65 -3.71 -10.17
CA GLN A 131 10.84 -4.15 -11.30
C GLN A 131 9.52 -3.37 -11.39
N SER A 132 8.84 -3.17 -10.27
CA SER A 132 7.61 -2.37 -10.21
C SER A 132 7.84 -0.93 -10.69
N ARG A 133 8.98 -0.34 -10.33
CA ARG A 133 9.35 1.02 -10.75
C ARG A 133 9.66 1.09 -12.25
N ILE A 134 10.32 0.07 -12.81
CA ILE A 134 10.56 0.00 -14.26
C ILE A 134 9.25 -0.11 -15.00
N GLN A 135 8.40 -1.08 -14.64
CA GLN A 135 7.12 -1.31 -15.30
C GLN A 135 6.24 -0.05 -15.25
N LYS A 136 6.23 0.65 -14.11
CA LYS A 136 5.51 1.91 -14.00
C LYS A 136 6.01 2.97 -14.98
N LYS A 137 7.34 3.11 -15.15
CA LYS A 137 7.92 4.04 -16.13
C LYS A 137 7.58 3.64 -17.57
N GLU A 138 7.67 2.35 -17.89
CA GLU A 138 7.29 1.83 -19.21
C GLU A 138 5.82 2.14 -19.53
N LEU A 139 4.92 1.95 -18.56
CA LEU A 139 3.51 2.32 -18.70
C LEU A 139 3.31 3.83 -18.91
N GLU A 140 4.02 4.67 -18.15
CA GLU A 140 3.98 6.12 -18.33
C GLU A 140 4.47 6.55 -19.73
N ASP A 141 5.53 5.91 -20.22
CA ASP A 141 6.06 6.19 -21.56
C ASP A 141 5.12 5.70 -22.66
N HIS A 142 4.52 4.52 -22.52
CA HIS A 142 3.47 4.05 -23.42
C HIS A 142 2.24 4.97 -23.43
N GLN A 143 1.82 5.48 -22.28
CA GLN A 143 0.72 6.43 -22.18
C GLN A 143 1.04 7.73 -22.94
N LYS A 144 2.26 8.28 -22.78
CA LYS A 144 2.69 9.47 -23.53
C LYS A 144 2.67 9.22 -25.04
N ILE A 145 3.20 8.09 -25.49
CA ILE A 145 3.19 7.72 -26.92
C ILE A 145 1.76 7.65 -27.46
N ILE A 146 0.83 7.05 -26.70
CA ILE A 146 -0.58 6.96 -27.11
C ILE A 146 -1.21 8.36 -27.16
N GLN A 147 -0.95 9.22 -26.18
CA GLN A 147 -1.47 10.59 -26.16
C GLN A 147 -0.93 11.43 -27.32
N GLU A 148 0.36 11.31 -27.63
CA GLU A 148 0.98 11.97 -28.78
C GLU A 148 0.34 11.49 -30.08
N LYS A 149 0.22 10.18 -30.29
CA LYS A 149 -0.46 9.60 -31.47
C LYS A 149 -1.91 10.06 -31.58
N TRP A 150 -2.64 10.09 -30.47
CA TRP A 150 -4.01 10.58 -30.43
C TRP A 150 -4.09 12.05 -30.86
N SER A 151 -3.19 12.90 -30.34
CA SER A 151 -3.14 14.31 -30.69
C SER A 151 -2.82 14.56 -32.17
N VAL A 152 -1.99 13.70 -32.79
CA VAL A 152 -1.69 13.77 -34.22
C VAL A 152 -2.92 13.36 -35.03
N MET A 153 -3.54 12.23 -34.69
CA MET A 153 -4.75 11.75 -35.35
C MET A 153 -5.90 12.77 -35.25
N GLU A 154 -6.06 13.42 -34.10
CA GLU A 154 -7.08 14.45 -33.88
C GLU A 154 -6.84 15.69 -34.76
N LYS A 155 -5.57 16.12 -34.90
CA LYS A 155 -5.21 17.21 -35.81
C LYS A 155 -5.45 16.84 -37.28
N GLU A 156 -5.04 15.65 -37.70
CA GLU A 156 -5.25 15.17 -39.07
C GLU A 156 -6.74 15.05 -39.41
N ALA A 157 -7.55 14.55 -38.47
CA ALA A 157 -9.00 14.49 -38.62
C ALA A 157 -9.62 15.89 -38.72
N ALA A 158 -9.19 16.83 -37.86
CA ALA A 158 -9.65 18.21 -37.90
C ALA A 158 -9.28 18.91 -39.23
N GLU A 159 -8.07 18.69 -39.73
CA GLU A 159 -7.63 19.21 -41.03
C GLU A 159 -8.43 18.59 -42.19
N SER A 160 -8.71 17.29 -42.15
CA SER A 160 -9.53 16.63 -43.16
C SER A 160 -10.95 17.22 -43.19
N ILE A 161 -11.55 17.40 -42.01
CA ILE A 161 -12.87 18.03 -41.88
C ILE A 161 -12.84 19.48 -42.40
N ALA A 162 -11.76 20.23 -42.13
CA ALA A 162 -11.61 21.60 -42.61
C ALA A 162 -11.53 21.66 -44.14
N ARG A 163 -10.72 20.80 -44.77
CA ARG A 163 -10.62 20.70 -46.23
C ARG A 163 -11.96 20.33 -46.87
N GLU A 164 -12.68 19.38 -46.28
CA GLU A 164 -14.01 19.01 -46.74
C GLU A 164 -15.00 20.18 -46.63
N ARG A 165 -15.00 20.90 -45.52
CA ARG A 165 -15.83 22.11 -45.34
C ARG A 165 -15.53 23.18 -46.37
N GLU A 166 -14.26 23.50 -46.60
CA GLU A 166 -13.84 24.47 -47.64
C GLU A 166 -14.30 24.05 -49.04
N HIS A 167 -14.21 22.75 -49.35
CA HIS A 167 -14.72 22.21 -50.61
C HIS A 167 -16.25 22.34 -50.73
N PHE A 168 -16.99 22.06 -49.66
CA PHE A 168 -18.44 22.23 -49.65
C PHE A 168 -18.86 23.70 -49.76
N GLU A 169 -18.20 24.61 -49.02
CA GLU A 169 -18.43 26.04 -49.11
C GLU A 169 -18.16 26.58 -50.52
N SER A 170 -17.04 26.16 -51.13
CA SER A 170 -16.72 26.54 -52.52
C SER A 170 -17.78 26.09 -53.51
N ARG A 171 -18.32 24.86 -53.35
CA ARG A 171 -19.42 24.36 -54.19
C ARG A 171 -20.71 25.15 -53.98
N LEU A 172 -21.05 25.45 -52.73
CA LEU A 172 -22.24 26.25 -52.41
C LEU A 172 -22.15 27.65 -53.03
N VAL A 173 -21.00 28.30 -52.96
CA VAL A 173 -20.78 29.62 -53.60
C VAL A 173 -20.93 29.52 -55.12
N GLN A 174 -20.38 28.47 -55.75
CA GLN A 174 -20.55 28.25 -57.20
C GLN A 174 -22.02 28.05 -57.57
N GLU A 175 -22.74 27.21 -56.81
CA GLU A 175 -24.17 26.97 -57.04
C GLU A 175 -24.97 28.27 -56.86
N GLN A 176 -24.72 29.04 -55.80
CA GLN A 176 -25.35 30.35 -55.58
C GLN A 176 -25.08 31.32 -56.76
N GLY A 177 -23.84 31.34 -57.27
CA GLY A 177 -23.46 32.07 -58.47
C GLY A 177 -24.33 31.68 -59.67
N LEU A 178 -24.40 30.39 -59.99
CA LEU A 178 -25.24 29.88 -61.08
C LEU A 178 -26.73 30.21 -60.90
N TRP A 179 -27.25 30.15 -59.67
CA TRP A 179 -28.63 30.53 -59.39
C TRP A 179 -28.87 32.03 -59.59
N SER A 180 -27.93 32.87 -59.15
CA SER A 180 -28.02 34.32 -59.34
C SER A 180 -27.96 34.72 -60.82
N GLU A 181 -27.12 34.05 -61.61
CA GLU A 181 -27.03 34.27 -63.06
C GLU A 181 -28.33 33.87 -63.76
N ARG A 182 -28.88 32.71 -63.41
CA ARG A 182 -30.19 32.26 -63.94
C ARG A 182 -31.30 33.25 -63.61
N LEU A 183 -31.35 33.71 -62.35
CA LEU A 183 -32.34 34.68 -61.91
C LEU A 183 -32.18 36.01 -62.67
N ALA A 184 -30.95 36.48 -62.89
CA ALA A 184 -30.68 37.70 -63.64
C ALA A 184 -31.10 37.59 -65.11
N LEU A 185 -30.85 36.43 -65.73
CA LEU A 185 -31.31 36.14 -67.10
C LEU A 185 -32.83 36.10 -67.21
N GLU A 186 -33.52 35.50 -66.24
CA GLU A 186 -34.99 35.53 -66.21
C GLU A 186 -35.51 36.95 -66.05
N GLN A 187 -34.92 37.74 -65.14
CA GLN A 187 -35.30 39.14 -64.94
C GLN A 187 -35.07 39.98 -66.19
N SER A 188 -33.96 39.78 -66.93
CA SER A 188 -33.70 40.50 -68.17
C SER A 188 -34.70 40.12 -69.27
N GLN A 189 -35.01 38.83 -69.40
CA GLN A 189 -36.04 38.36 -70.34
C GLN A 189 -37.42 38.95 -70.03
N TRP A 190 -37.79 39.02 -68.75
CA TRP A 190 -39.04 39.67 -68.32
C TRP A 190 -39.04 41.17 -68.64
N ALA A 191 -37.92 41.87 -68.39
CA ALA A 191 -37.78 43.28 -68.72
C ALA A 191 -37.88 43.54 -70.23
N GLU A 192 -37.26 42.69 -71.06
CA GLU A 192 -37.36 42.75 -72.53
C GLU A 192 -38.79 42.54 -73.02
N ARG A 193 -39.51 41.54 -72.50
CA ARG A 193 -40.93 41.31 -72.84
C ARG A 193 -41.79 42.53 -72.50
N LEU A 194 -41.62 43.09 -71.30
CA LEU A 194 -42.34 44.30 -70.88
C LEU A 194 -41.98 45.51 -71.76
N ALA A 195 -40.72 45.65 -72.18
CA ALA A 195 -40.30 46.71 -73.10
C ALA A 195 -40.94 46.54 -74.48
N GLN A 196 -40.98 45.32 -75.02
CA GLN A 196 -41.64 45.00 -76.29
C GLN A 196 -43.15 45.28 -76.23
N GLU A 197 -43.81 44.91 -75.13
CA GLU A 197 -45.22 45.24 -74.92
C GLU A 197 -45.44 46.75 -74.90
N ARG A 198 -44.62 47.50 -74.15
CA ARG A 198 -44.68 48.97 -74.11
C ARG A 198 -44.46 49.60 -75.50
N GLU A 199 -43.50 49.11 -76.27
CA GLU A 199 -43.28 49.56 -77.65
C GLU A 199 -44.47 49.24 -78.55
N ASN A 200 -45.04 48.04 -78.45
CA ASN A 200 -46.21 47.66 -79.22
C ASN A 200 -47.43 48.53 -78.88
N HIS A 201 -47.63 48.84 -77.59
CA HIS A 201 -48.66 49.79 -77.16
C HIS A 201 -48.38 51.20 -77.69
N ALA A 202 -47.13 51.68 -77.60
CA ALA A 202 -46.75 52.98 -78.16
C ALA A 202 -47.02 53.05 -79.67
N ARG A 203 -46.68 52.00 -80.44
CA ARG A 203 -46.97 51.90 -81.88
C ARG A 203 -48.47 51.94 -82.16
N LYS A 204 -49.28 51.17 -81.43
CA LYS A 204 -50.75 51.21 -81.55
C LYS A 204 -51.32 52.60 -81.26
N LEU A 205 -50.81 53.31 -80.26
CA LEU A 205 -51.20 54.69 -79.98
C LEU A 205 -50.78 55.67 -81.09
N HIS A 206 -49.59 55.49 -81.67
CA HIS A 206 -49.16 56.28 -82.83
C HIS A 206 -50.03 56.00 -84.07
N GLU A 207 -50.44 54.76 -84.29
CA GLU A 207 -51.38 54.41 -85.35
C GLU A 207 -52.77 55.00 -85.09
N ALA A 208 -53.28 54.93 -83.85
CA ALA A 208 -54.55 55.52 -83.46
C ALA A 208 -54.54 57.05 -83.65
N THR A 209 -53.51 57.75 -83.17
CA THR A 209 -53.38 59.21 -83.36
C THR A 209 -53.25 59.59 -84.85
N ARG A 210 -52.58 58.77 -85.67
CA ARG A 210 -52.56 58.96 -87.14
C ARG A 210 -53.95 58.80 -87.75
N GLN A 211 -54.71 57.79 -87.32
CA GLN A 211 -56.10 57.58 -87.75
C GLN A 211 -56.99 58.76 -87.32
N GLU A 212 -56.90 59.21 -86.06
CA GLU A 212 -57.61 60.40 -85.57
C GLU A 212 -57.24 61.67 -86.36
N GLY A 213 -55.95 61.85 -86.68
CA GLY A 213 -55.47 62.92 -87.56
C GLY A 213 -56.05 62.84 -88.98
N PHE A 214 -56.18 61.64 -89.53
CA PHE A 214 -56.85 61.40 -90.80
C PHE A 214 -58.34 61.73 -90.72
N TRP A 215 -59.06 61.20 -89.73
CA TRP A 215 -60.48 61.43 -89.53
C TRP A 215 -60.79 62.90 -89.27
N SER A 216 -59.99 63.61 -88.47
CA SER A 216 -60.15 65.05 -88.24
C SER A 216 -59.92 65.88 -89.50
N ARG A 217 -58.98 65.50 -90.38
CA ARG A 217 -58.81 66.12 -91.70
C ARG A 217 -60.01 65.85 -92.61
N LEU A 218 -60.48 64.60 -92.65
CA LEU A 218 -61.67 64.21 -93.42
C LEU A 218 -62.91 64.99 -92.95
N LEU A 219 -63.12 65.07 -91.64
CA LEU A 219 -64.23 65.81 -91.03
C LEU A 219 -64.16 67.30 -91.39
N LYS A 220 -62.96 67.92 -91.28
CA LYS A 220 -62.74 69.31 -91.73
C LYS A 220 -63.11 69.48 -93.20
N MET A 221 -62.67 68.59 -94.10
CA MET A 221 -63.04 68.63 -95.52
C MET A 221 -64.54 68.52 -95.75
N MET A 222 -65.26 67.72 -94.97
CA MET A 222 -66.72 67.58 -95.09
C MET A 222 -67.51 68.75 -94.47
N THR A 223 -66.94 69.44 -93.47
CA THR A 223 -67.60 70.57 -92.77
C THR A 223 -67.30 71.95 -93.36
N TRP A 224 -66.37 72.05 -94.33
CA TRP A 224 -65.99 73.29 -95.02
C TRP A 224 -66.61 73.41 -96.44
N SER A 225 -67.81 72.86 -96.61
CA SER A 225 -68.76 73.17 -97.70
C SER A 225 -69.93 73.96 -97.14
#